data_AF-A0A1E5VVG9-F1
#
_entry.id   AF-A0A1E5VVG9-F1
#
_cell.length_a   1.000
_cell.length_b   1.000
_cell.length_c   1.000
_cell.angle_alpha   90.00
_cell.angle_beta   90.00
_cell.angle_gamma   90.00
#
_symmetry.space_group_name_H-M   'P 1'
#
loop_
_entity.id
_entity.type
_entity.pdbx_description
1 polymer ?
#
loop_
_entity_poly.entity_id
_entity_poly.type
_entity_poly.pdbx_seq_one_letter_code
_entity_poly.pdbx_strand_id
1 'polypeptide(L)'
;MDGTVDAAGWLPWGGTEFGQDTAFYGEYRNTGPGSDTSGRVRWGGYHVITDPGEASEFTADVLVDTGSWLDSTGIPYTSGL
;
A
#
# COMPACT_ATOMS: atom_id res chain seq x y z
N MET A 1 -2.56 -11.82 -1.62
CA MET A 1 -3.53 -11.42 -2.67
C MET A 1 -4.00 -12.67 -3.37
N ASP A 2 -5.32 -12.89 -3.36
CA ASP A 2 -5.93 -13.98 -4.11
C ASP A 2 -5.91 -13.69 -5.62
N GLY A 3 -6.41 -14.61 -6.44
CA GLY A 3 -6.42 -14.47 -7.90
C GLY A 3 -7.58 -13.63 -8.44
N THR A 4 -8.37 -12.98 -7.59
CA THR A 4 -9.52 -12.15 -8.01
C THR A 4 -9.11 -10.71 -8.31
N VAL A 5 -7.89 -10.33 -7.92
CA VAL A 5 -7.28 -9.05 -8.28
C VAL A 5 -6.92 -9.05 -9.76
N ASP A 6 -7.47 -8.10 -10.52
CA ASP A 6 -7.12 -7.89 -11.92
C ASP A 6 -5.63 -7.60 -12.07
N ALA A 7 -5.01 -8.04 -13.17
CA ALA A 7 -3.59 -7.80 -13.42
C ALA A 7 -3.22 -6.31 -13.38
N ALA A 8 -4.11 -5.42 -13.83
CA ALA A 8 -3.94 -3.98 -13.76
C ALA A 8 -3.87 -3.45 -12.31
N GLY A 9 -4.51 -4.14 -11.36
CA GLY A 9 -4.51 -3.85 -9.91
C GLY A 9 -5.37 -2.66 -9.49
N TRP A 10 -5.26 -1.53 -10.20
CA TRP A 10 -5.90 -0.27 -9.85
C TRP A 10 -6.82 0.23 -10.98
N LEU A 11 -7.88 0.97 -10.62
CA LEU A 11 -8.93 1.40 -11.54
C LEU A 11 -9.04 2.93 -11.61
N PRO A 12 -9.15 3.52 -12.82
CA PRO A 12 -9.29 4.97 -12.98
C PRO A 12 -10.51 5.51 -12.25
N TRP A 13 -10.36 6.65 -11.58
CA TRP A 13 -11.49 7.32 -10.95
C TRP A 13 -12.42 7.93 -12.01
N GLY A 14 -13.67 7.45 -12.04
CA GLY A 14 -14.69 7.92 -12.99
C GLY A 14 -14.33 7.73 -14.46
N GLY A 15 -13.40 6.83 -14.78
CA GLY A 15 -12.90 6.64 -16.16
C GLY A 15 -12.00 7.76 -16.66
N THR A 16 -11.46 8.60 -15.76
CA THR A 16 -10.58 9.73 -16.09
C THR A 16 -9.14 9.50 -15.64
N GLU A 17 -8.22 10.35 -16.09
CA GLU A 17 -6.83 10.36 -15.65
C GLU A 17 -6.63 11.05 -14.29
N PHE A 18 -7.71 11.49 -13.65
CA PHE A 18 -7.65 12.17 -12.35
C PHE A 18 -6.93 11.30 -11.31
N GLY A 19 -5.91 11.88 -10.68
CA GLY A 19 -5.17 11.24 -9.59
C GLY A 19 -4.11 10.25 -10.04
N GLN A 20 -3.98 9.91 -11.33
CA GLN A 20 -3.02 8.89 -11.77
C GLN A 20 -1.57 9.28 -11.46
N ASP A 21 -1.21 10.56 -11.60
CA ASP A 21 0.15 11.04 -11.32
C ASP A 21 0.32 11.64 -9.92
N THR A 22 -0.76 11.80 -9.15
CA THR A 22 -0.73 12.53 -7.87
C THR A 22 -1.16 11.70 -6.66
N ALA A 23 -1.91 10.61 -6.86
CA ALA A 23 -2.17 9.64 -5.81
C ALA A 23 -0.90 8.81 -5.56
N PHE A 24 -0.79 8.23 -4.36
CA PHE A 24 0.26 7.27 -4.04
C PHE A 24 -0.38 5.88 -3.86
N TYR A 25 -0.11 4.98 -4.80
CA TYR A 25 -0.54 3.59 -4.78
C TYR A 25 0.68 2.68 -4.63
N GLY A 26 0.93 2.20 -3.41
CA GLY A 26 2.11 1.37 -3.09
C GLY A 26 1.77 -0.12 -2.92
N GLU A 27 2.59 -1.00 -3.49
CA GLU A 27 2.59 -2.44 -3.19
C GLU A 27 3.97 -2.88 -2.65
N TYR A 28 4.01 -3.49 -1.47
CA TYR A 28 5.23 -3.98 -0.82
C TYR A 28 5.07 -5.44 -0.37
N ARG A 29 5.95 -6.33 -0.87
CA ARG A 29 6.08 -7.74 -0.44
C ARG A 29 4.78 -8.54 -0.31
N ASN A 30 3.78 -8.23 -1.14
CA ASN A 30 2.57 -9.03 -1.23
C ASN A 30 2.89 -10.44 -1.76
N THR A 31 2.14 -11.44 -1.30
CA THR A 31 2.26 -12.84 -1.76
C THR A 31 0.92 -13.37 -2.26
N GLY A 32 0.96 -14.44 -3.06
CA GLY A 32 -0.23 -15.11 -3.59
C GLY A 32 -0.49 -14.84 -5.08
N PRO A 33 -1.48 -15.51 -5.68
CA PRO A 33 -1.67 -15.53 -7.14
C PRO A 33 -1.97 -14.16 -7.78
N GLY A 34 -2.53 -13.19 -7.04
CA GLY A 34 -2.78 -11.83 -7.55
C GLY A 34 -1.71 -10.80 -7.21
N SER A 35 -0.60 -11.21 -6.58
CA SER A 35 0.45 -10.27 -6.15
C SER A 35 1.50 -9.98 -7.21
N ASP A 36 1.42 -10.60 -8.39
CA ASP A 36 2.33 -10.26 -9.49
C ASP A 36 2.06 -8.83 -9.97
N THR A 37 3.08 -7.98 -9.90
CA THR A 37 3.01 -6.58 -10.29
C THR A 37 3.36 -6.35 -11.76
N SER A 38 3.80 -7.38 -12.50
CA SER A 38 4.26 -7.25 -13.88
C SER A 38 3.20 -6.71 -14.85
N GLY A 39 1.91 -6.90 -14.52
CA GLY A 39 0.76 -6.46 -15.31
C GLY A 39 0.10 -5.14 -14.85
N ARG A 40 0.66 -4.47 -13.85
CA ARG A 40 0.03 -3.31 -13.21
C ARG A 40 -0.01 -2.08 -14.11
N VAL A 41 -0.90 -1.15 -13.77
CA VAL A 41 -0.96 0.18 -14.38
C VAL A 41 0.40 0.88 -14.34
N ARG A 42 0.64 1.78 -15.31
CA ARG A 42 1.92 2.54 -15.44
C ARG A 42 1.78 4.00 -15.01
N TRP A 43 0.85 4.29 -14.12
CA TRP A 43 0.58 5.64 -13.66
C TRP A 43 1.78 6.20 -12.88
N GLY A 44 2.02 7.51 -12.94
CA GLY A 44 3.13 8.14 -12.23
C GLY A 44 3.05 7.96 -10.70
N GLY A 45 1.84 7.81 -10.17
CA GLY A 45 1.54 7.58 -8.76
C GLY A 45 1.50 6.11 -8.33
N TYR A 46 1.80 5.15 -9.21
CA TYR A 46 1.89 3.74 -8.85
C TYR A 46 3.34 3.33 -8.54
N HIS A 47 3.52 2.65 -7.42
CA HIS A 47 4.83 2.29 -6.88
C HIS A 47 4.88 0.80 -6.49
N VAL A 48 5.78 0.06 -7.13
CA VAL A 48 6.27 -1.21 -6.57
C VAL A 48 7.36 -0.87 -5.57
N ILE A 49 7.01 -0.90 -4.29
CA ILE A 49 7.93 -0.53 -3.21
C ILE A 49 8.92 -1.67 -3.02
N THR A 50 10.21 -1.36 -3.06
CA THR A 50 11.30 -2.33 -2.86
C THR A 50 12.18 -1.98 -1.67
N ASP A 51 12.23 -0.70 -1.30
CA ASP A 51 12.93 -0.22 -0.12
C ASP A 51 12.04 -0.39 1.13
N PRO A 52 12.47 -1.16 2.15
CA PRO A 52 11.78 -1.23 3.43
C PRO A 52 11.62 0.14 4.11
N GLY A 53 12.52 1.09 3.87
CA GLY A 53 12.42 2.44 4.43
C GLY A 53 11.19 3.21 3.92
N GLU A 54 10.86 3.07 2.63
CA GLU A 54 9.64 3.64 2.08
C GLU A 54 8.39 2.96 2.64
N ALA A 55 8.43 1.63 2.79
CA ALA A 55 7.32 0.89 3.40
C ALA A 55 7.14 1.21 4.89
N SER A 56 8.21 1.57 5.63
CA SER A 56 8.12 1.84 7.07
C SER A 56 7.33 3.11 7.40
N GLU A 57 7.25 4.06 6.47
CA GLU A 57 6.44 5.29 6.64
C GLU A 57 4.94 4.99 6.78
N PHE A 58 4.50 3.81 6.34
CA PHE A 58 3.10 3.36 6.42
C PHE A 58 2.83 2.39 7.58
N THR A 59 3.81 2.17 8.47
CA THR A 59 3.61 1.35 9.67
C THR A 59 2.76 2.06 10.71
N ALA A 60 2.20 1.30 11.66
CA ALA A 60 1.28 1.83 12.65
C ALA A 60 1.91 2.97 13.48
N ASP A 61 3.16 2.80 13.89
CA ASP A 61 3.83 3.78 14.75
C ASP A 61 4.20 5.07 13.99
N VAL A 62 4.59 4.96 12.72
CA VAL A 62 4.97 6.14 11.93
C VAL A 62 3.74 6.89 11.40
N LEU A 63 2.74 6.17 10.90
CA LEU A 63 1.60 6.79 10.22
C LEU A 63 0.57 7.39 11.18
N VAL A 64 0.32 6.74 12.32
CA VAL A 64 -0.74 7.14 13.27
C VAL A 64 -0.27 7.29 14.71
N ASP A 65 1.05 7.29 14.94
CA ASP A 65 1.67 7.57 16.24
C ASP A 65 1.07 6.73 17.37
N THR A 66 1.09 5.40 17.19
CA THR A 66 0.42 4.47 18.12
C THR A 66 0.90 4.59 19.56
N GLY A 67 2.16 4.98 19.79
CA GLY A 67 2.69 5.20 21.13
C GLY A 67 1.97 6.30 21.93
N SER A 68 1.34 7.29 21.27
CA SER A 68 0.66 8.39 21.98
C SER A 68 -0.74 8.05 22.50
N TRP A 69 -1.37 6.99 21.99
CA TRP A 69 -2.75 6.67 22.35
C TRP A 69 -3.05 5.16 22.46
N LEU A 70 -2.54 4.34 21.54
CA LEU A 70 -2.93 2.93 21.43
C LEU A 70 -2.31 2.07 22.54
N ASP A 71 -1.09 2.37 22.99
CA ASP A 71 -0.41 1.66 24.08
C ASP A 71 -1.24 1.60 25.37
N SER A 72 -1.96 2.68 25.67
CA SER A 72 -2.79 2.80 26.87
C SER A 72 -4.04 1.91 26.85
N THR A 73 -4.42 1.41 25.67
CA THR A 73 -5.66 0.63 25.49
C THR A 73 -5.50 -0.85 25.85
N GLY A 74 -4.25 -1.35 25.89
CA GLY A 74 -3.95 -2.77 26.05
C GLY A 74 -4.34 -3.65 24.85
N ILE A 75 -4.76 -3.06 23.73
CA ILE A 75 -5.07 -3.78 22.49
C ILE A 75 -3.74 -4.21 21.83
N PRO A 76 -3.54 -5.50 21.51
CA PRO A 76 -2.34 -5.95 20.81
C PRO A 76 -2.24 -5.38 19.39
N TYR A 77 -1.06 -4.90 19.01
CA TYR A 77 -0.76 -4.43 17.65
C TYR A 77 0.71 -4.67 17.30
N THR A 78 1.04 -4.56 16.01
CA THR A 78 2.42 -4.55 15.51
C THR A 78 2.77 -3.12 15.12
N SER A 79 3.81 -2.56 15.72
CA SER A 79 4.18 -1.15 15.55
C SER A 79 4.85 -0.86 14.21
N GLY A 80 5.73 -1.74 13.74
CA GLY A 80 6.58 -1.58 12.56
C GLY A 80 6.47 -2.69 11.51
N LEU A 81 7.44 -2.73 10.59
CA LEU A 81 7.61 -3.77 9.55
C LEU A 81 8.27 -5.05 10.08
#